data_AF-A0A5E4LI76-F1
#
_entry.id   AF-A0A5E4LI76-F1
#
_cell.length_a   1.000
_cell.length_b   1.000
_cell.length_c   1.000
_cell.angle_alpha   90.00
_cell.angle_beta   90.00
_cell.angle_gamma   90.00
#
_symmetry.space_group_name_H-M   'P 1'
#
loop_
_entity.id
_entity.type
_entity.pdbx_description
1 polymer ?
#
loop_
_entity_poly.entity_id
_entity_poly.type
_entity_poly.pdbx_seq_one_letter_code
_entity_poly.pdbx_strand_id
1 'polypeptide(L)'
;MASAEKKDPGIAALIAAAGMLILGAPSLGYFYLGNVRKGIVYLIASWVLVGLLAVIYFAGGILTGIGFVCLLPIFLVALLFEFAIVWDVYKTASGEKPVLPQI
;
A
#
# COMPACT_ATOMS: atom_id res chain seq x y z
N MET A 1 -16.15 0.34 23.92
CA MET A 1 -14.73 0.74 23.87
C MET A 1 -13.93 -0.55 24.07
N ALA A 2 -13.59 -1.22 22.97
CA ALA A 2 -12.92 -2.52 23.05
C ALA A 2 -11.50 -2.32 23.58
N SER A 3 -11.09 -3.19 24.51
CA SER A 3 -9.75 -3.19 25.10
C SER A 3 -8.69 -3.08 24.00
N ALA A 4 -7.76 -2.15 24.17
CA ALA A 4 -6.58 -2.02 23.33
C ALA A 4 -5.65 -3.23 23.56
N GLU A 5 -6.08 -4.40 23.08
CA GLU A 5 -5.22 -5.56 22.94
C GLU A 5 -4.14 -5.14 21.96
N LYS A 6 -2.91 -5.06 22.46
CA LYS A 6 -1.76 -4.57 21.70
C LYS A 6 -1.50 -5.57 20.57
N LYS A 7 -2.03 -5.26 19.39
CA LYS A 7 -1.96 -6.15 18.22
C LYS A 7 -0.50 -6.36 17.81
N ASP A 8 -0.16 -7.59 17.46
CA ASP A 8 1.21 -7.96 17.12
C ASP A 8 1.65 -7.24 15.82
N PRO A 9 2.77 -6.49 15.85
CA PRO A 9 3.25 -5.74 14.71
C PRO A 9 3.69 -6.62 13.55
N GLY A 10 4.21 -7.82 13.83
CA GLY A 10 4.56 -8.81 12.82
C GLY A 10 3.32 -9.33 12.09
N ILE A 11 2.23 -9.60 12.81
CA ILE A 11 0.96 -10.03 12.20
C ILE A 11 0.37 -8.90 11.36
N ALA A 12 0.38 -7.65 11.84
CA ALA A 12 -0.12 -6.51 11.09
C ALA A 12 0.66 -6.28 9.78
N ALA A 13 2.00 -6.38 9.84
CA ALA A 13 2.86 -6.28 8.67
C ALA A 13 2.67 -7.45 7.69
N LEU A 14 2.47 -8.67 8.20
CA LEU A 14 2.19 -9.85 7.37
C LEU A 14 0.86 -9.70 6.62
N ILE A 15 -0.18 -9.21 7.29
CA ILE A 15 -1.48 -8.91 6.65
C ILE A 15 -1.32 -7.83 5.57
N ALA A 16 -0.55 -6.78 5.85
CA ALA A 16 -0.26 -5.74 4.87
C ALA A 16 0.53 -6.29 3.67
N ALA A 17 1.56 -7.10 3.89
CA ALA A 17 2.34 -7.71 2.82
C ALA A 17 1.51 -8.72 1.99
N ALA A 18 0.68 -9.54 2.63
CA ALA A 18 -0.24 -10.43 1.94
C ALA A 18 -1.29 -9.65 1.13
N GLY A 19 -1.83 -8.57 1.70
CA GLY A 19 -2.75 -7.67 1.01
C GLY A 19 -2.14 -7.02 -0.22
N MET A 20 -0.89 -6.56 -0.12
CA MET A 20 -0.09 -6.06 -1.25
C MET A 20 0.02 -7.10 -2.37
N LEU A 21 0.42 -8.34 -2.03
CA LEU A 21 0.70 -9.39 -3.01
C LEU A 21 -0.56 -9.95 -3.70
N ILE A 22 -1.66 -10.10 -2.98
CA ILE A 22 -2.88 -10.76 -3.50
C ILE A 22 -3.81 -9.76 -4.17
N LEU A 23 -3.97 -8.57 -3.60
CA LEU A 23 -5.03 -7.62 -3.97
C LEU A 23 -4.52 -6.21 -4.30
N GLY A 24 -3.21 -5.95 -4.21
CA GLY A 24 -2.68 -4.57 -4.26
C GLY A 24 -3.28 -3.70 -3.15
N ALA A 25 -3.51 -4.30 -1.98
CA ALA A 25 -4.23 -3.71 -0.85
C ALA A 25 -3.44 -3.82 0.47
N PRO A 26 -2.26 -3.20 0.58
CA PRO A 26 -1.43 -3.24 1.79
C PRO A 26 -2.10 -2.57 3.00
N SER A 27 -3.07 -1.69 2.72
CA SER A 27 -3.89 -1.02 3.70
C SER A 27 -4.73 -1.95 4.58
N LEU A 28 -4.89 -3.23 4.21
CA LEU A 28 -5.50 -4.28 5.05
C LEU A 28 -4.87 -4.36 6.46
N GLY A 29 -3.57 -4.07 6.57
CA GLY A 29 -2.89 -3.99 7.86
C GLY A 29 -3.46 -2.91 8.79
N TYR A 30 -3.89 -1.75 8.26
CA TYR A 30 -4.53 -0.71 9.08
C TYR A 30 -5.93 -1.08 9.55
N PHE A 31 -6.69 -1.83 8.74
CA PHE A 31 -7.98 -2.36 9.17
C PHE A 31 -7.80 -3.35 10.32
N TYR A 32 -6.75 -4.19 10.26
CA TYR A 32 -6.38 -5.03 11.39
C TYR A 32 -6.03 -4.17 12.62
N LEU A 33 -5.32 -3.06 12.48
CA LEU A 33 -5.02 -2.15 13.60
C LEU A 33 -6.22 -1.33 14.09
N GLY A 34 -7.40 -1.46 13.47
CA GLY A 34 -8.59 -0.67 13.79
C GLY A 34 -8.54 0.77 13.29
N ASN A 35 -7.49 1.15 12.54
CA ASN A 35 -7.33 2.48 11.98
C ASN A 35 -8.01 2.58 10.60
N VAL A 36 -9.35 2.47 10.61
CA VAL A 36 -10.18 2.34 9.40
C VAL A 36 -10.04 3.54 8.46
N ARG A 37 -10.00 4.76 9.01
CA ARG A 37 -9.88 5.99 8.22
C ARG A 37 -8.58 5.97 7.38
N LYS A 38 -7.47 5.67 8.05
CA LYS A 38 -6.15 5.55 7.42
C LYS A 38 -6.12 4.41 6.41
N GLY A 39 -6.72 3.27 6.74
CA GLY A 39 -6.88 2.13 5.85
C GLY A 39 -7.58 2.47 4.53
N ILE A 40 -8.73 3.16 4.60
CA ILE A 40 -9.49 3.56 3.41
C ILE A 40 -8.70 4.55 2.54
N VAL A 41 -8.07 5.56 3.14
CA VAL A 41 -7.31 6.56 2.38
C VAL A 41 -6.16 5.91 1.61
N TYR A 42 -5.35 5.08 2.27
CA TYR A 42 -4.24 4.41 1.61
C TYR A 42 -4.70 3.31 0.64
N LEU A 43 -5.84 2.66 0.88
CA LEU A 43 -6.45 1.72 -0.08
C LEU A 43 -6.81 2.43 -1.38
N ILE A 44 -7.51 3.56 -1.30
CA ILE A 44 -7.90 4.35 -2.48
C ILE A 44 -6.65 4.87 -3.18
N ALA A 45 -5.65 5.37 -2.45
CA ALA A 45 -4.40 5.85 -3.02
C ALA A 45 -3.65 4.75 -3.78
N SER A 46 -3.51 3.55 -3.20
CA SER A 46 -2.92 2.38 -3.85
C SER A 46 -3.67 2.00 -5.13
N TRP A 47 -5.00 1.93 -5.08
CA TRP A 47 -5.82 1.56 -6.24
C TRP A 47 -5.78 2.61 -7.36
N VAL A 48 -5.79 3.90 -7.00
CA VAL A 48 -5.62 4.98 -7.98
C VAL A 48 -4.25 4.91 -8.64
N LEU A 49 -3.20 4.66 -7.86
CA LEU A 49 -1.84 4.55 -8.38
C LEU A 49 -1.66 3.34 -9.31
N VAL A 50 -2.16 2.18 -8.90
CA VAL A 50 -2.14 0.95 -9.71
C VAL A 50 -3.02 1.11 -10.96
N GLY A 51 -4.19 1.72 -10.83
CA GLY A 51 -5.10 1.98 -11.95
C GLY A 51 -4.50 2.94 -12.98
N LEU A 52 -3.88 4.03 -12.53
CA LEU A 52 -3.13 4.95 -13.40
C LEU A 52 -1.99 4.24 -14.11
N LEU A 53 -1.22 3.43 -13.38
CA LEU A 53 -0.16 2.62 -13.96
C LEU A 53 -0.69 1.69 -15.04
N ALA A 54 -1.77 0.95 -14.78
CA ALA A 54 -2.39 0.04 -15.73
C ALA A 54 -2.84 0.76 -17.02
N VAL A 55 -3.47 1.94 -16.89
CA VAL A 55 -3.89 2.75 -18.04
C VAL A 55 -2.70 3.21 -18.86
N ILE A 56 -1.66 3.76 -18.21
CA ILE A 56 -0.46 4.23 -18.89
C ILE A 56 0.26 3.06 -19.58
N TYR A 57 0.28 1.88 -18.94
CA TYR A 57 0.88 0.67 -19.48
C TYR A 57 0.16 0.17 -20.73
N PHE A 58 -1.17 0.13 -20.68
CA PHE A 58 -1.99 -0.31 -21.81
C PHE A 58 -1.91 0.69 -22.97
N ALA A 59 -2.03 2.00 -22.68
CA ALA A 59 -1.93 3.05 -23.68
C ALA A 59 -0.53 3.13 -24.31
N GLY A 60 0.53 3.10 -23.49
CA GLY A 60 1.92 3.13 -23.96
C GLY A 60 2.29 1.88 -24.74
N GLY A 61 1.82 0.70 -24.31
CA GLY A 61 2.01 -0.57 -25.00
C GLY A 61 1.39 -0.57 -26.40
N ILE A 62 0.14 -0.13 -26.54
CA ILE A 62 -0.56 -0.03 -27.83
C ILE A 62 0.12 0.97 -28.77
N LEU A 63 0.56 2.13 -28.24
CA LEU A 63 1.06 3.22 -29.08
C LEU A 63 2.50 3.04 -29.56
N THR A 64 3.36 2.35 -28.80
CA THR A 64 4.82 2.39 -29.03
C THR A 64 5.50 1.03 -29.11
N GLY A 65 4.87 -0.07 -28.70
CA GLY A 65 5.48 -1.41 -28.64
C GLY A 65 6.62 -1.58 -27.61
N ILE A 66 7.28 -0.49 -27.22
CA ILE A 66 8.38 -0.42 -26.24
C ILE A 66 7.90 0.18 -24.91
N GLY A 67 6.63 0.61 -24.83
CA GLY A 67 6.04 1.29 -23.66
C GLY A 67 6.26 0.56 -22.32
N PHE A 68 6.50 -0.75 -22.34
CA PHE A 68 6.88 -1.55 -21.17
C PHE A 68 8.18 -1.08 -20.48
N VAL A 69 9.20 -0.64 -21.23
CA VAL A 69 10.52 -0.32 -20.66
C VAL A 69 10.55 1.06 -20.01
N CYS A 70 9.86 2.05 -20.61
CA CYS A 70 9.83 3.43 -20.10
C CYS A 70 8.99 3.58 -18.82
N LEU A 71 8.18 2.58 -18.46
CA LEU A 71 7.28 2.62 -17.30
C LEU A 71 7.85 1.96 -16.06
N LEU A 72 9.03 1.34 -16.18
CA LEU A 72 9.77 0.72 -15.08
C LEU A 72 10.04 1.70 -13.91
N PRO A 73 10.41 2.98 -14.15
CA PRO A 73 10.56 3.96 -13.06
C PRO A 73 9.25 4.24 -12.31
N ILE A 74 8.12 4.33 -13.02
CA ILE A 74 6.81 4.62 -12.41
C ILE A 74 6.34 3.41 -11.59
N PHE A 75 6.57 2.19 -12.12
CA PHE A 75 6.32 0.96 -11.39
C PHE A 75 7.14 0.88 -10.09
N LEU A 76 8.42 1.24 -10.13
CA LEU A 76 9.26 1.29 -8.92
C LEU A 76 8.74 2.28 -7.88
N VAL A 77 8.26 3.45 -8.30
CA VAL A 77 7.66 4.44 -7.37
C VAL A 77 6.40 3.85 -6.70
N ALA A 78 5.56 3.15 -7.45
CA ALA A 78 4.39 2.50 -6.86
C ALA A 78 4.78 1.36 -5.90
N LEU A 79 5.75 0.53 -6.28
CA LEU A 79 6.26 -0.52 -5.41
C LEU A 79 6.81 0.05 -4.09
N LEU A 80 7.58 1.14 -4.15
CA LEU A 80 8.12 1.82 -2.97
C LEU A 80 7.01 2.40 -2.08
N PHE A 81 5.94 2.92 -2.67
CA PHE A 81 4.78 3.41 -1.93
C PHE A 81 4.07 2.28 -1.17
N GLU A 82 3.87 1.14 -1.81
CA GLU A 82 3.28 -0.06 -1.20
C GLU A 82 4.13 -0.57 -0.02
N PHE A 83 5.46 -0.63 -0.20
CA PHE A 83 6.39 -0.96 0.88
C PHE A 83 6.35 0.06 2.02
N ALA A 84 6.20 1.35 1.71
CA ALA A 84 6.06 2.40 2.72
C ALA A 84 4.78 2.20 3.55
N ILE A 85 3.68 1.74 2.94
CA ILE A 85 2.46 1.39 3.66
C ILE A 85 2.68 0.20 4.61
N VAL A 86 3.29 -0.89 4.13
CA VAL A 86 3.58 -2.07 4.96
C VAL A 86 4.46 -1.69 6.15
N TRP A 87 5.50 -0.89 5.89
CA TRP A 87 6.41 -0.41 6.93
C TRP A 87 5.75 0.53 7.93
N ASP A 88 4.86 1.42 7.45
CA ASP A 88 4.10 2.30 8.33
C ASP A 88 3.08 1.55 9.18
N VAL A 89 2.45 0.50 8.66
CA VAL A 89 1.61 -0.43 9.43
C VAL A 89 2.44 -1.07 10.55
N TYR A 90 3.62 -1.58 10.24
CA TYR A 90 4.52 -2.18 11.25
C TYR A 90 4.89 -1.18 12.35
N LYS A 91 5.28 0.04 11.98
CA LYS A 91 5.63 1.08 12.94
C LYS A 91 4.44 1.55 13.77
N THR A 92 3.29 1.74 13.13
CA THR A 92 2.04 2.12 13.81
C THR A 92 1.65 1.04 14.84
N ALA A 93 1.80 -0.24 14.50
CA ALA A 93 1.54 -1.35 15.42
C ALA A 93 2.57 -1.42 16.57
N SER A 94 3.83 -1.12 16.27
CA SER A 94 4.93 -1.11 17.25
C SER A 94 4.86 0.09 18.21
N GLY A 95 4.02 1.09 17.92
CA GLY A 95 3.95 2.35 18.66
C GLY A 95 5.09 3.32 18.34
N GLU A 96 5.81 3.07 17.25
CA GLU A 96 6.89 3.95 16.76
C GLU A 96 6.33 5.13 15.94
N LYS A 97 7.19 6.13 15.70
CA LYS A 97 6.83 7.25 14.84
C LYS A 97 6.51 6.74 13.42
N PRO A 98 5.29 7.00 12.91
CA PRO A 98 4.89 6.58 11.57
C PRO A 98 5.68 7.34 10.48
N VAL A 99 5.85 6.69 9.34
CA VAL A 99 6.54 7.20 8.14
C VAL A 99 5.58 7.99 7.26
N LEU A 100 4.34 7.56 7.17
CA LEU A 100 3.31 8.19 6.36
C LEU A 100 2.51 9.22 7.19
N PRO A 101 1.96 10.27 6.53
CA PRO A 101 1.14 11.28 7.18
C PRO A 101 0.03 10.68 8.04
N GLN A 102 -0.22 11.31 9.18
CA GLN A 102 -1.34 10.98 10.05
C GLN A 102 -2.56 11.78 9.57
N ILE A 103 -3.58 11.07 9.10
CA ILE A 103 -4.79 11.62 8.47
C ILE A 103 -6.02 11.11 9.24
#